data_AF-A0A844DRD1-F1
#
_entry.id   AF-A0A844DRD1-F1
#
_cell.length_a   1.000
_cell.length_b   1.000
_cell.length_c   1.000
_cell.angle_alpha   90.00
_cell.angle_beta   90.00
_cell.angle_gamma   90.00
#
_symmetry.space_group_name_H-M   'P 1'
#
loop_
_entity.id
_entity.type
_entity.pdbx_description
1 polymer ?
#
loop_
_entity_poly.entity_id
_entity_poly.type
_entity_poly.pdbx_seq_one_letter_code
_entity_poly.pdbx_strand_id
1 'polypeptide(L)' 'MEQIQNAVLAAFEEFKKEFGENAKLEEGDEFVTVFNNCTLIISIEDGTLRERFIGGKPYRVDMSLAIYEGGANE' A
#
# COMPACT_ATOMS: atom_id res chain seq x y z
N MET A 1 1.91 1.11 20.50
CA MET A 1 2.93 0.60 19.56
C MET A 1 2.54 -0.78 19.01
N GLU A 2 2.10 -1.72 19.85
CA GLU A 2 1.70 -3.07 19.41
C GLU A 2 0.59 -3.10 18.34
N GLN A 3 -0.44 -2.24 18.46
CA GLN A 3 -1.50 -2.16 17.44
C GLN A 3 -1.02 -1.66 16.06
N ILE A 4 -0.07 -0.72 16.04
CA ILE A 4 0.49 -0.18 14.78
C ILE A 4 1.29 -1.29 14.09
N GLN A 5 2.13 -1.98 14.85
CA GLN A 5 2.92 -3.09 14.33
C GLN A 5 2.03 -4.23 13.81
N ASN A 6 0.95 -4.56 14.53
CA ASN A 6 -0.02 -5.57 14.08
C ASN A 6 -0.73 -5.16 12.78
N ALA A 7 -1.04 -3.87 12.60
CA ALA A 7 -1.62 -3.37 11.36
C ALA A 7 -0.65 -3.49 10.18
N VAL A 8 0.63 -3.17 10.39
CA VAL A 8 1.69 -3.32 9.38
C VAL A 8 1.89 -4.79 9.01
N LEU A 9 1.92 -5.69 10.01
CA LEU A 9 2.02 -7.13 9.76
C LEU A 9 0.83 -7.65 8.94
N ALA A 10 -0.40 -7.27 9.31
CA ALA A 10 -1.60 -7.66 8.57
C ALA A 10 -1.59 -7.13 7.11
N ALA A 11 -1.10 -5.90 6.90
CA ALA A 11 -0.93 -5.33 5.57
C ALA A 11 0.07 -6.16 4.72
N PHE A 12 1.20 -6.55 5.30
CA PHE A 12 2.17 -7.41 4.63
C PHE A 12 1.65 -8.84 4.39
N GLU A 13 0.80 -9.38 5.26
CA GLU A 13 0.14 -10.67 5.02
C GLU A 13 -0.78 -10.63 3.80
N GLU A 14 -1.60 -9.58 3.65
CA GLU A 14 -2.43 -9.41 2.45
C GLU A 14 -1.58 -9.21 1.19
N PHE A 15 -0.53 -8.38 1.27
CA PHE A 15 0.42 -8.20 0.17
C PHE A 15 1.05 -9.54 -0.28
N LYS A 16 1.50 -10.37 0.66
CA LYS A 16 2.08 -11.69 0.34
C LYS A 16 1.08 -12.68 -0.22
N LYS A 17 -0.21 -12.59 0.12
CA LYS A 17 -1.25 -13.44 -0.50
C LYS A 17 -1.38 -13.15 -1.99
N GLU A 18 -1.23 -11.89 -2.40
CA GLU A 18 -1.35 -11.47 -3.79
C GLU A 18 -0.05 -11.72 -4.58
N PHE A 19 1.11 -11.39 -4.00
CA PHE A 19 2.40 -11.42 -4.71
C PHE A 19 3.31 -12.61 -4.35
N GLY A 20 2.91 -13.43 -3.39
CA GLY A 20 3.63 -14.61 -2.91
C GLY A 20 4.44 -14.38 -1.63
N GLU A 21 4.74 -15.45 -0.90
CA GLU A 21 5.42 -15.42 0.42
C GLU A 21 6.82 -14.78 0.40
N ASN A 22 7.49 -14.83 -0.75
CA ASN A 22 8.83 -14.26 -0.96
C ASN A 22 8.80 -12.84 -1.53
N ALA A 23 7.62 -12.26 -1.74
CA ALA A 23 7.49 -10.89 -2.20
C ALA A 23 8.09 -9.93 -1.17
N LYS A 24 8.88 -8.99 -1.67
CA LYS A 24 9.53 -7.93 -0.89
C LYS A 24 9.30 -6.62 -1.62
N LEU A 25 9.23 -5.55 -0.84
CA LEU A 25 9.28 -4.20 -1.39
C LEU A 25 10.72 -3.86 -1.73
N GLU A 26 10.93 -3.29 -2.91
CA GLU A 26 12.16 -2.66 -3.35
C GLU A 26 12.10 -1.14 -3.11
N GLU A 27 13.21 -0.46 -3.33
CA GLU A 27 13.29 1.00 -3.18
C GLU A 27 12.31 1.70 -4.13
N GLY A 28 11.48 2.58 -3.58
CA GLY A 28 10.44 3.28 -4.34
C GLY A 28 9.13 2.50 -4.49
N ASP A 29 9.06 1.25 -4.01
CA ASP A 29 7.79 0.52 -3.96
C ASP A 29 6.89 1.10 -2.86
N GLU A 30 5.60 1.16 -3.18
CA GLU A 30 4.55 1.58 -2.27
C GLU A 30 3.33 0.68 -2.45
N PHE A 31 2.67 0.33 -1.35
CA PHE A 31 1.34 -0.28 -1.39
C PHE A 31 0.41 0.29 -0.33
N VAL A 32 -0.89 0.14 -0.58
CA VAL A 32 -1.94 0.72 0.24
C VAL A 32 -2.86 -0.36 0.78
N THR A 33 -3.15 -0.30 2.07
CA THR A 33 -4.11 -1.18 2.75
C THR A 33 -5.22 -0.36 3.38
N VAL A 34 -6.47 -0.74 3.12
CA VAL A 34 -7.65 -0.07 3.67
C VAL A 34 -8.19 -0.87 4.85
N PHE A 35 -8.17 -0.27 6.03
CA PHE A 35 -8.84 -0.78 7.23
C PHE A 35 -10.25 -0.18 7.36
N ASN A 36 -11.04 -0.72 8.30
CA ASN A 36 -12.42 -0.26 8.52
C ASN A 36 -12.53 1.23 8.88
N ASN A 37 -11.50 1.82 9.50
CA ASN A 37 -11.51 3.19 10.02
C ASN A 37 -10.31 4.06 9.58
N CYS A 38 -9.36 3.50 8.83
CA CYS A 38 -8.20 4.22 8.33
C CYS A 38 -7.63 3.57 7.07
N THR A 39 -6.72 4.27 6.42
CA THR A 39 -5.87 3.75 5.34
C THR A 39 -4.42 3.78 5.80
N LEU A 40 -3.71 2.70 5.55
CA LEU A 40 -2.27 2.57 5.77
C LEU A 40 -1.57 2.56 4.42
N ILE A 41 -0.56 3.41 4.31
CA ILE A 41 0.37 3.45 3.18
C ILE A 41 1.72 2.97 3.70
N ILE A 42 2.31 2.01 2.98
CA ILE A 42 3.65 1.48 3.26
C ILE A 42 4.52 1.72 2.04
N SER A 43 5.66 2.38 2.22
CA SER A 43 6.67 2.60 1.19
C SER A 43 8.07 2.27 1.68
N ILE A 44 9.00 2.01 0.76
CA ILE A 44 10.43 2.02 1.03
C ILE A 44 11.01 3.32 0.44
N GLU A 45 11.52 4.18 1.32
CA GLU A 45 12.16 5.45 0.97
C GLU A 45 13.52 5.55 1.64
N ASP A 46 14.56 5.80 0.85
CA ASP A 46 15.96 5.87 1.28
C ASP A 46 16.40 4.61 2.04
N GLY A 47 15.98 3.43 1.56
CA GLY A 47 16.24 2.12 2.16
C GLY A 47 15.50 1.90 3.48
N THR A 48 14.54 2.76 3.83
CA THR A 48 13.81 2.73 5.10
C THR A 48 12.33 2.51 4.87
N LEU A 49 11.73 1.60 5.64
CA LEU A 49 10.28 1.43 5.68
C LEU A 49 9.60 2.68 6.26
N ARG A 50 8.68 3.25 5.49
CA ARG A 50 7.82 4.36 5.92
C ARG A 50 6.39 3.88 6.06
N GLU A 51 5.78 4.27 7.17
CA GLU A 51 4.39 3.95 7.49
C GLU A 51 3.60 5.25 7.63
N ARG A 52 2.51 5.39 6.88
CA ARG A 52 1.64 6.56 6.96
C ARG A 52 0.19 6.15 7.15
N PHE A 53 -0.40 6.56 8.26
CA PHE A 53 -1.81 6.35 8.55
C PHE A 53 -2.64 7.59 8.20
N ILE A 54 -3.73 7.37 7.46
CA ILE A 54 -4.73 8.39 7.16
C ILE A 54 -6.04 7.95 7.81
N GLY A 55 -6.49 8.71 8.80
CA GLY A 55 -7.75 8.43 9.50
C GLY A 55 -8.97 8.72 8.64
N GLY A 56 -10.03 7.95 8.85
CA GLY A 56 -11.27 8.04 8.08
C GLY A 56 -11.34 7.04 6.94
N LYS A 57 -12.55 6.89 6.38
CA LYS A 57 -12.80 5.98 5.27
C LYS A 57 -12.32 6.63 3.96
N PRO A 58 -11.50 5.96 3.14
CA PRO A 58 -11.10 6.51 1.85
C PRO A 58 -12.32 6.63 0.92
N TYR A 59 -12.29 7.64 0.05
CA TYR A 59 -13.28 7.81 -1.01
C TYR A 59 -12.91 6.92 -2.20
N ARG A 60 -13.90 6.27 -2.79
CA ARG A 60 -13.75 5.49 -4.03
C ARG A 60 -14.48 6.20 -5.14
N VAL A 61 -13.78 6.43 -6.26
CA VAL A 61 -14.35 6.98 -7.49
C VAL A 61 -14.31 5.87 -8.54
N ASP A 62 -15.43 5.67 -9.23
CA ASP A 62 -15.54 4.72 -10.34
C ASP A 62 -15.03 5.37 -11.63
N MET A 63 -13.71 5.41 -11.80
CA MET A 63 -13.02 6.05 -12.92
C MET A 63 -11.64 5.42 -13.11
N SER A 64 -11.26 5.18 -14.37
CA SER A 64 -9.88 4.80 -14.73
C SER A 64 -9.04 6.04 -15.06
N LEU A 65 -7.79 6.05 -14.60
CA LEU A 65 -6.81 7.08 -14.96
C LEU A 65 -5.91 6.54 -16.06
N ALA A 66 -5.95 7.17 -17.25
CA ALA A 66 -5.21 6.75 -18.44
C ALA A 66 -3.69 6.59 -18.20
N ILE A 67 -3.11 7.35 -17.26
CA ILE A 67 -1.69 7.25 -16.86
C ILE A 67 -1.29 5.86 -16.32
N TYR A 68 -2.26 5.03 -15.90
CA TYR A 68 -2.05 3.67 -15.40
C TYR A 68 -2.53 2.57 -16.37
N GLU A 69 -3.06 2.93 -17.54
CA GLU A 69 -3.52 1.96 -18.55
C GLU A 69 -2.41 1.52 -19.53
N GLY A 70 -1.14 1.90 -19.29
CA GLY A 70 -0.01 1.36 -20.05
C GLY A 70 0.11 1.83 -21.51
N GLY A 71 -0.52 2.95 -21.88
CA GLY A 71 -0.35 3.60 -23.18
C GLY A 71 0.62 4.78 -23.10
N ALA A 72 1.92 4.52 -23.29
CA ALA A 72 2.84 5.59 -23.67
C ALA A 72 2.58 5.97 -25.14
N ASN A 73 2.25 7.25 -25.38
CA ASN A 73 2.40 8.03 -26.61
C ASN A 73 2.01 7.39 -27.96
N GLU A 74 0.94 7.91 -28.58
CA GLU A 74 1.03 8.86 -29.71
C GLU A 74 -0.14 9.86 -29.65
#